data_AF-A0A7C7GNY4-F1
#
_entry.id   AF-A0A7C7GNY4-F1
#
_cell.length_a   1.000
_cell.length_b   1.000
_cell.length_c   1.000
_cell.angle_alpha   90.00
_cell.angle_beta   90.00
_cell.angle_gamma   90.00
#
_symmetry.space_group_name_H-M   'P 1'
#
loop_
_entity.id
_entity.type
_entity.pdbx_description
1 polymer ?
#
loop_
_entity_poly.entity_id
_entity_poly.type
_entity_poly.pdbx_seq_one_letter_code
_entity_poly.pdbx_strand_id
1 'polypeptide(L)'
;NDQVVYNEDDPGLKPYLETSAQLIPFSLSTVPNALFTVNETKIYDATDEILIYLKDVSLQGKHNLSNFLAAATASNLLNIDSNSIGKVMSSFPGVEHRIEFVDNLEGVEFYNDSKATNVESVEVALKSFDNPLLVIMGGLDKGGDFRQLIPFMKSNVKKIVLVGKAAGIIAEAFSGVVPTQNARDIYSAVQIAFQLAQSGDVVLLSPGCASFDQFENFEERGKAFKAAIANLKRTAS
;
A
#
# COMPACT_ATOMS: atom_id res chain seq x y z
N ASN A 1 -16.58 8.61 28.42
CA ASN A 1 -17.22 7.51 27.68
C ASN A 1 -16.25 7.11 26.60
N ASP A 2 -15.67 5.93 26.73
CA ASP A 2 -14.74 5.41 25.73
C ASP A 2 -15.54 4.86 24.55
N GLN A 3 -15.01 5.04 23.36
CA GLN A 3 -15.63 4.62 22.11
C GLN A 3 -14.63 3.80 21.31
N VAL A 4 -15.11 2.74 20.67
CA VAL A 4 -14.30 1.84 19.84
C VAL A 4 -14.87 1.84 18.44
N VAL A 5 -14.08 2.33 17.49
CA VAL A 5 -14.37 2.26 16.05
C VAL A 5 -13.87 0.92 15.53
N TYR A 6 -14.73 0.14 14.87
CA TYR A 6 -14.36 -1.20 14.41
C TYR A 6 -14.94 -1.53 13.03
N ASN A 7 -14.29 -2.44 12.32
CA ASN A 7 -14.72 -2.90 11.00
C ASN A 7 -15.77 -4.01 11.15
N GLU A 8 -17.01 -3.74 10.77
CA GLU A 8 -18.08 -4.76 10.79
C GLU A 8 -17.89 -5.83 9.70
N ASP A 9 -17.14 -5.51 8.64
CA ASP A 9 -16.86 -6.45 7.54
C ASP A 9 -15.78 -7.50 7.90
N ASP A 10 -15.11 -7.34 9.05
CA ASP A 10 -14.08 -8.27 9.52
C ASP A 10 -14.65 -9.25 10.58
N PRO A 11 -14.99 -10.49 10.19
CA PRO A 11 -15.53 -11.47 11.13
C PRO A 11 -14.51 -11.87 12.21
N GLY A 12 -13.22 -11.67 11.98
CA GLY A 12 -12.15 -11.98 12.92
C GLY A 12 -12.12 -11.06 14.14
N LEU A 13 -12.76 -9.89 14.08
CA LEU A 13 -12.80 -8.94 15.20
C LEU A 13 -13.84 -9.32 16.27
N LYS A 14 -14.91 -10.04 15.90
CA LYS A 14 -16.04 -10.33 16.81
C LYS A 14 -15.64 -10.88 18.19
N PRO A 15 -14.68 -11.83 18.30
CA PRO A 15 -14.25 -12.35 19.60
C PRO A 15 -13.53 -11.32 20.50
N TYR A 16 -13.07 -10.20 19.95
CA TYR A 16 -12.27 -9.19 20.65
C TYR A 16 -13.06 -7.92 20.99
N LEU A 17 -14.36 -7.86 20.68
CA LEU A 17 -15.21 -6.69 20.90
C LEU A 17 -15.98 -6.73 22.25
N GLU A 18 -15.62 -7.63 23.16
CA GLU A 18 -16.17 -7.65 24.52
C GLU A 18 -15.58 -6.50 25.35
N THR A 19 -16.29 -5.36 25.37
CA THR A 19 -15.85 -4.15 26.08
C THR A 19 -17.03 -3.39 26.67
N SER A 20 -16.77 -2.59 27.71
CA SER A 20 -17.73 -1.62 28.25
C SER A 20 -17.79 -0.31 27.44
N ALA A 21 -16.88 -0.13 26.48
CA ALA A 21 -16.87 1.01 25.58
C ALA A 21 -18.04 0.95 24.58
N GLN A 22 -18.47 2.10 24.07
CA GLN A 22 -19.48 2.16 23.01
C GLN A 22 -18.85 1.73 21.69
N LEU A 23 -19.41 0.68 21.08
CA LEU A 23 -18.99 0.18 19.77
C LEU A 23 -19.62 1.01 18.64
N ILE A 24 -18.81 1.51 17.72
CA ILE A 24 -19.22 2.28 16.54
C ILE A 24 -18.68 1.58 15.28
N PRO A 25 -19.54 0.96 14.45
CA PRO A 25 -19.09 0.26 13.27
C PRO A 25 -18.76 1.20 12.11
N PHE A 26 -17.85 0.77 11.26
CA PHE A 26 -17.77 1.17 9.85
C PHE A 26 -17.85 -0.07 8.96
N SER A 27 -18.39 0.08 7.75
CA SER A 27 -18.57 -1.00 6.78
C SER A 27 -18.70 -0.44 5.36
N LEU A 28 -18.29 -1.22 4.36
CA LEU A 28 -18.60 -0.97 2.95
C LEU A 28 -20.06 -1.32 2.59
N SER A 29 -20.80 -1.92 3.51
CA SER A 29 -22.23 -2.23 3.41
C SER A 29 -23.02 -1.34 4.38
N THR A 30 -24.32 -1.19 4.15
CA THR A 30 -25.20 -0.53 5.12
C THR A 30 -25.35 -1.39 6.36
N VAL A 31 -24.92 -0.87 7.52
CA VAL A 31 -25.04 -1.54 8.82
C VAL A 31 -25.66 -0.61 9.86
N PRO A 32 -26.43 -1.13 10.83
CA PRO A 32 -26.99 -0.30 11.90
C PRO A 32 -25.91 0.41 12.70
N ASN A 33 -26.21 1.63 13.17
CA ASN A 33 -25.33 2.45 14.03
C ASN A 33 -24.02 2.94 13.39
N ALA A 34 -23.79 2.71 12.09
CA ALA A 34 -22.69 3.35 11.38
C ALA A 34 -22.98 4.86 11.23
N LEU A 35 -21.97 5.70 11.51
CA LEU A 35 -22.07 7.15 11.36
C LEU A 35 -21.97 7.60 9.91
N PHE A 36 -21.39 6.77 9.04
CA PHE A 36 -21.27 7.03 7.62
C PHE A 36 -21.72 5.80 6.86
N THR A 37 -22.56 6.00 5.85
CA THR A 37 -23.04 4.92 4.98
C THR A 37 -22.60 5.17 3.55
N VAL A 38 -22.40 4.09 2.79
CA VAL A 38 -21.94 4.16 1.40
C VAL A 38 -22.88 3.37 0.50
N ASN A 39 -23.16 3.92 -0.68
CA ASN A 39 -23.81 3.21 -1.77
C ASN A 39 -22.90 3.19 -3.01
N GLU A 40 -23.42 2.76 -4.15
CA GLU A 40 -22.66 2.65 -5.40
C GLU A 40 -22.05 3.97 -5.90
N THR A 41 -22.53 5.13 -5.45
CA THR A 41 -22.14 6.44 -6.00
C THR A 41 -21.75 7.48 -4.96
N LYS A 42 -22.13 7.34 -3.69
CA LYS A 42 -22.00 8.39 -2.67
C LYS A 42 -21.72 7.81 -1.28
N ILE A 43 -21.13 8.66 -0.45
CA ILE A 43 -21.05 8.50 1.01
C ILE A 43 -22.01 9.51 1.65
N TYR A 44 -22.74 9.06 2.67
CA TYR A 44 -23.66 9.87 3.46
C TYR A 44 -23.14 9.97 4.90
N ASP A 45 -23.44 11.08 5.57
CA ASP A 45 -23.10 11.27 6.98
C ASP A 45 -24.21 10.81 7.93
N ALA A 46 -24.01 11.03 9.23
CA ALA A 46 -24.93 10.57 10.28
C ALA A 46 -26.31 11.25 10.26
N THR A 47 -26.47 12.30 9.44
CA THR A 47 -27.74 13.01 9.23
C THR A 47 -28.44 12.61 7.92
N ASP A 48 -27.93 11.58 7.24
CA ASP A 48 -28.34 11.15 5.90
C ASP A 48 -28.13 12.20 4.80
N GLU A 49 -27.32 13.23 5.07
CA GLU A 49 -26.88 14.19 4.05
C GLU A 49 -25.72 13.62 3.23
N ILE A 50 -25.60 14.06 1.97
CA ILE A 50 -24.50 13.63 1.09
C ILE A 50 -23.20 14.25 1.61
N LEU A 51 -22.26 13.41 2.03
CA LEU A 51 -20.91 13.81 2.41
C LEU A 51 -20.06 14.10 1.16
N ILE A 52 -20.02 13.13 0.22
CA ILE A 52 -19.19 13.20 -1.00
C ILE A 52 -19.66 12.16 -2.03
N TYR A 53 -19.43 12.43 -3.32
CA TYR A 53 -19.58 11.44 -4.39
C TYR A 53 -18.32 10.59 -4.52
N LEU A 54 -18.46 9.27 -4.72
CA LEU A 54 -17.30 8.36 -4.83
C LEU A 54 -16.36 8.70 -5.98
N LYS A 55 -16.88 9.29 -7.07
CA LYS A 55 -16.06 9.79 -8.18
C LYS A 55 -15.11 10.93 -7.80
N ASP A 56 -15.42 11.65 -6.72
CA ASP A 56 -14.67 12.81 -6.24
C ASP A 56 -13.74 12.43 -5.07
N VAL A 57 -13.73 11.15 -4.65
CA VAL A 57 -12.81 10.63 -3.63
C VAL A 57 -11.43 10.45 -4.24
N SER A 58 -10.40 10.98 -3.56
CA SER A 58 -9.03 11.03 -4.10
C SER A 58 -8.38 9.66 -4.25
N LEU A 59 -8.62 8.75 -3.29
CA LEU A 59 -8.08 7.40 -3.31
C LEU A 59 -9.12 6.39 -3.74
N GLN A 60 -8.87 5.75 -4.88
CA GLN A 60 -9.74 4.73 -5.45
C GLN A 60 -9.51 3.36 -4.77
N GLY A 61 -10.52 2.49 -4.86
CA GLY A 61 -10.46 1.10 -4.38
C GLY A 61 -11.15 0.85 -3.04
N LYS A 62 -11.69 -0.37 -2.88
CA LYS A 62 -12.52 -0.75 -1.71
C LYS A 62 -11.80 -0.62 -0.38
N HIS A 63 -10.51 -0.96 -0.32
CA HIS A 63 -9.72 -0.87 0.92
C HIS A 63 -9.50 0.59 1.34
N ASN A 64 -9.26 1.51 0.39
CA ASN A 64 -9.11 2.93 0.67
C ASN A 64 -10.43 3.55 1.12
N LEU A 65 -11.53 3.16 0.49
CA LEU A 65 -12.87 3.56 0.91
C LEU A 65 -13.17 3.10 2.35
N SER A 66 -12.84 1.85 2.69
CA SER A 66 -12.97 1.34 4.06
C SER A 66 -12.13 2.14 5.06
N ASN A 67 -10.88 2.48 4.71
CA ASN A 67 -10.03 3.34 5.54
C ASN A 67 -10.61 4.75 5.72
N PHE A 68 -11.20 5.32 4.66
CA PHE A 68 -11.87 6.62 4.74
C PHE A 68 -13.08 6.58 5.68
N LEU A 69 -13.91 5.53 5.61
CA LEU A 69 -15.06 5.39 6.52
C LEU A 69 -14.61 5.24 7.98
N ALA A 70 -13.54 4.48 8.23
CA ALA A 70 -12.95 4.36 9.57
C ALA A 70 -12.43 5.73 10.09
N ALA A 71 -11.67 6.45 9.27
CA ALA A 71 -11.12 7.76 9.61
C ALA A 71 -12.21 8.83 9.78
N ALA A 72 -13.25 8.81 8.94
CA ALA A 72 -14.40 9.69 9.04
C ALA A 72 -15.17 9.45 10.33
N THR A 73 -15.44 8.19 10.66
CA THR A 73 -16.10 7.79 11.90
C THR A 73 -15.34 8.32 13.11
N ALA A 74 -14.03 8.06 13.18
CA ALA A 74 -13.20 8.58 14.26
C ALA A 74 -13.17 10.13 14.31
N SER A 75 -13.11 10.80 13.16
CA SER A 75 -13.10 12.27 13.08
C SER A 75 -14.43 12.88 13.53
N ASN A 76 -15.55 12.26 13.17
CA ASN A 76 -16.88 12.70 13.59
C ASN A 76 -17.08 12.54 15.10
N LEU A 77 -16.59 11.45 15.69
CA LEU A 77 -16.58 11.25 17.15
C LEU A 77 -15.74 12.31 17.88
N LEU A 78 -14.74 12.89 17.21
CA LEU A 78 -13.95 14.03 17.68
C LEU A 78 -14.57 15.40 17.36
N ASN A 79 -15.83 15.43 16.89
CA ASN A 79 -16.59 16.62 16.52
C ASN A 79 -16.01 17.42 15.34
N ILE A 80 -15.29 16.76 14.43
CA ILE A 80 -14.92 17.36 13.15
C ILE A 80 -16.15 17.37 12.23
N ASP A 81 -16.43 18.51 11.61
CA ASP A 81 -17.61 18.69 10.77
C ASP A 81 -17.52 17.89 9.45
N SER A 82 -18.69 17.44 8.95
CA SER A 82 -18.81 16.66 7.72
C SER A 82 -18.18 17.36 6.51
N ASN A 83 -18.27 18.68 6.39
CA ASN A 83 -17.70 19.40 5.24
C ASN A 83 -16.16 19.31 5.24
N SER A 84 -15.52 19.45 6.40
CA SER A 84 -14.07 19.26 6.55
C SER A 84 -13.66 17.82 6.23
N ILE A 85 -14.40 16.83 6.70
CA ILE A 85 -14.15 15.41 6.40
C ILE A 85 -14.25 15.16 4.89
N GLY A 86 -15.32 15.60 4.23
CA GLY A 86 -15.52 15.45 2.79
C GLY A 86 -14.43 16.14 1.96
N LYS A 87 -13.99 17.34 2.35
CA LYS A 87 -12.86 18.05 1.70
C LYS A 87 -11.56 17.25 1.77
N VAL A 88 -11.25 16.65 2.92
CA VAL A 88 -10.05 15.82 3.04
C VAL A 88 -10.18 14.57 2.18
N MET A 89 -11.35 13.91 2.16
CA MET A 89 -11.57 12.75 1.28
C MET A 89 -11.37 13.04 -0.21
N SER A 90 -11.65 14.28 -0.65
CA SER A 90 -11.47 14.66 -2.06
C SER A 90 -10.06 15.11 -2.41
N SER A 91 -9.26 15.56 -1.43
CA SER A 91 -7.93 16.11 -1.67
C SER A 91 -6.79 15.31 -1.06
N PHE A 92 -7.06 14.24 -0.31
CA PHE A 92 -6.04 13.47 0.38
C PHE A 92 -5.13 12.77 -0.64
N PRO A 93 -3.84 13.13 -0.74
CA PRO A 93 -2.97 12.67 -1.83
C PRO A 93 -2.58 11.19 -1.71
N GLY A 94 -3.02 10.50 -0.65
CA GLY A 94 -2.50 9.20 -0.27
C GLY A 94 -1.49 9.31 0.85
N VAL A 95 -1.04 8.15 1.31
CA VAL A 95 0.06 8.07 2.26
C VAL A 95 1.33 7.89 1.45
N GLU A 96 2.31 8.77 1.66
CA GLU A 96 3.65 8.61 1.09
C GLU A 96 4.14 7.17 1.34
N HIS A 97 4.79 6.57 0.34
CA HIS A 97 5.29 5.19 0.41
C HIS A 97 4.23 4.07 0.42
N ARG A 98 2.99 4.33 0.00
CA ARG A 98 1.98 3.31 -0.35
C ARG A 98 1.65 3.38 -1.84
N ILE A 99 2.27 2.52 -2.66
CA ILE A 99 2.12 2.51 -4.13
C ILE A 99 2.18 3.94 -4.71
N GLU A 100 3.14 4.73 -4.21
CA GLU A 100 3.33 6.14 -4.58
C GLU A 100 4.01 6.21 -5.94
N PHE A 101 3.36 6.79 -6.96
CA PHE A 101 4.03 7.09 -8.22
C PHE A 101 5.15 8.11 -7.98
N VAL A 102 6.37 7.81 -8.45
CA VAL A 102 7.57 8.64 -8.23
C VAL A 102 7.97 9.40 -9.49
N ASP A 103 8.20 8.70 -10.60
CA ASP A 103 8.64 9.30 -11.87
C ASP A 103 8.40 8.32 -13.03
N ASN A 104 8.52 8.84 -14.25
CA ASN A 104 8.58 8.04 -15.49
C ASN A 104 9.86 8.37 -16.24
N LEU A 105 10.72 7.37 -16.44
CA LEU A 105 11.97 7.51 -17.19
C LEU A 105 11.92 6.61 -18.41
N GLU A 106 11.99 7.19 -19.61
CA GLU A 106 11.99 6.44 -20.88
C GLU A 106 10.77 5.49 -21.06
N GLY A 107 9.63 5.85 -20.45
CA GLY A 107 8.43 5.04 -20.44
C GLY A 107 8.41 3.92 -19.39
N VAL A 108 9.39 3.88 -18.48
CA VAL A 108 9.39 3.02 -17.30
C VAL A 108 8.85 3.81 -16.11
N GLU A 109 7.77 3.34 -15.50
CA GLU A 109 7.18 3.98 -14.32
C GLU A 109 7.78 3.43 -13.03
N PHE A 110 8.00 4.31 -12.05
CA PHE A 110 8.53 3.93 -10.75
C PHE A 110 7.48 4.15 -9.65
N TYR A 111 7.23 3.11 -8.85
CA TYR A 111 6.32 3.19 -7.72
C TYR A 111 7.02 2.81 -6.41
N ASN A 112 6.79 3.64 -5.40
CA ASN A 112 7.33 3.50 -4.06
C ASN A 112 6.26 2.97 -3.10
N ASP A 113 6.41 1.71 -2.71
CA ASP A 113 5.59 1.02 -1.74
C ASP A 113 6.44 0.54 -0.55
N SER A 114 7.41 1.37 -0.12
CA SER A 114 8.34 1.02 0.97
C SER A 114 7.64 0.65 2.28
N LYS A 115 6.38 1.08 2.48
CA LYS A 115 5.57 0.72 3.65
C LYS A 115 5.10 -0.74 3.65
N ALA A 116 5.17 -1.45 2.52
CA ALA A 116 4.89 -2.88 2.44
C ALA A 116 5.96 -3.71 3.15
N THR A 117 5.83 -3.79 4.47
CA THR A 117 6.78 -4.43 5.38
C THR A 117 6.38 -5.86 5.77
N ASN A 118 5.37 -6.42 5.12
CA ASN A 118 4.89 -7.80 5.25
C ASN A 118 4.42 -8.35 3.89
N VAL A 119 4.18 -9.66 3.83
CA VAL A 119 3.83 -10.40 2.60
C VAL A 119 2.49 -9.95 2.03
N GLU A 120 1.49 -9.72 2.88
CA GLU A 120 0.13 -9.33 2.48
C GLU A 120 0.11 -7.96 1.80
N SER A 121 0.96 -7.02 2.25
CA SER A 121 1.09 -5.71 1.61
C SER A 121 1.67 -5.83 0.20
N VAL A 122 2.63 -6.72 0.00
CA VAL A 122 3.21 -6.99 -1.33
C VAL A 122 2.15 -7.59 -2.25
N GLU A 123 1.32 -8.51 -1.75
CA GLU A 123 0.20 -9.07 -2.52
C GLU A 123 -0.75 -7.97 -3.03
N VAL A 124 -1.12 -7.02 -2.16
CA VAL A 124 -1.96 -5.87 -2.55
C VAL A 124 -1.27 -5.04 -3.63
N ALA A 125 0.03 -4.80 -3.50
CA ALA A 125 0.78 -4.04 -4.48
C ALA A 125 0.83 -4.75 -5.84
N LEU A 126 1.12 -6.05 -5.87
CA LEU A 126 1.19 -6.85 -7.11
C LEU A 126 -0.14 -6.88 -7.88
N LYS A 127 -1.27 -6.92 -7.16
CA LYS A 127 -2.63 -6.87 -7.75
C LYS A 127 -3.01 -5.49 -8.30
N SER A 128 -2.24 -4.45 -7.98
CA SER A 128 -2.55 -3.07 -8.39
C SER A 128 -2.01 -2.74 -9.79
N PHE A 129 -1.31 -3.67 -10.44
CA PHE A 129 -0.67 -3.43 -11.73
C PHE A 129 -0.98 -4.54 -12.73
N ASP A 130 -1.42 -4.13 -13.92
CA ASP A 130 -1.55 -5.02 -15.08
C ASP A 130 -0.27 -5.05 -15.93
N ASN A 131 0.60 -4.05 -15.78
CA ASN A 131 1.88 -3.92 -16.48
C ASN A 131 2.91 -4.96 -16.00
N PRO A 132 3.89 -5.34 -16.83
CA PRO A 132 5.00 -6.16 -16.39
C PRO A 132 5.85 -5.46 -15.32
N LEU A 133 6.17 -6.18 -14.25
CA LEU A 133 6.82 -5.65 -13.06
C LEU A 133 8.27 -6.11 -12.92
N LEU A 134 9.14 -5.18 -12.53
CA LEU A 134 10.40 -5.48 -11.86
C LEU A 134 10.26 -5.07 -10.39
N VAL A 135 10.28 -6.05 -9.49
CA VAL A 135 9.96 -5.82 -8.08
C VAL A 135 11.23 -5.82 -7.25
N ILE A 136 11.45 -4.77 -6.47
CA ILE A 136 12.54 -4.69 -5.50
C ILE A 136 12.02 -5.20 -4.15
N MET A 137 12.58 -6.31 -3.68
CA MET A 137 12.18 -7.00 -2.46
C MET A 137 13.35 -7.16 -1.47
N GLY A 138 13.03 -7.24 -0.18
CA GLY A 138 13.97 -7.59 0.88
C GLY A 138 14.15 -6.53 1.96
N GLY A 139 15.08 -6.81 2.86
CA GLY A 139 15.23 -6.14 4.16
C GLY A 139 15.33 -7.16 5.31
N LEU A 140 14.83 -6.80 6.49
CA LEU A 140 14.76 -7.70 7.65
C LEU A 140 13.44 -8.48 7.66
N ASP A 141 13.55 -9.80 7.48
CA ASP A 141 12.41 -10.72 7.59
C ASP A 141 11.90 -10.79 9.05
N LYS A 142 10.58 -10.86 9.19
CA LYS A 142 9.85 -10.99 10.46
C LYS A 142 9.14 -12.35 10.58
N GLY A 143 9.48 -13.32 9.73
CA GLY A 143 8.89 -14.65 9.68
C GLY A 143 7.75 -14.77 8.65
N GLY A 144 7.80 -14.00 7.57
CA GLY A 144 6.79 -14.04 6.51
C GLY A 144 6.97 -15.25 5.58
N ASP A 145 5.87 -15.88 5.16
CA ASP A 145 5.91 -16.93 4.13
C ASP A 145 5.76 -16.34 2.72
N PHE A 146 6.89 -16.01 2.10
CA PHE A 146 6.93 -15.45 0.73
C PHE A 146 6.31 -16.36 -0.33
N ARG A 147 6.19 -17.68 -0.08
CA ARG A 147 5.60 -18.61 -1.06
C ARG A 147 4.13 -18.32 -1.32
N GLN A 148 3.44 -17.63 -0.41
CA GLN A 148 2.07 -17.16 -0.62
C GLN A 148 1.95 -16.20 -1.81
N LEU A 149 3.05 -15.54 -2.21
CA LEU A 149 3.08 -14.62 -3.35
C LEU A 149 3.24 -15.32 -4.71
N ILE A 150 3.59 -16.62 -4.74
CA ILE A 150 3.85 -17.37 -5.99
C ILE A 150 2.73 -17.22 -7.03
N PRO A 151 1.42 -17.28 -6.68
CA PRO A 151 0.35 -17.10 -7.65
C PRO A 151 0.39 -15.74 -8.37
N PHE A 152 0.82 -14.68 -7.66
CA PHE A 152 0.88 -13.31 -8.20
C PHE A 152 2.20 -13.02 -8.92
N MET A 153 3.29 -13.67 -8.53
CA MET A 153 4.58 -13.51 -9.21
C MET A 153 4.55 -14.03 -10.65
N LYS A 154 3.83 -15.12 -10.92
CA LYS A 154 3.78 -15.74 -12.25
C LYS A 154 3.00 -14.96 -13.29
N SER A 155 2.09 -14.07 -12.89
CA SER A 155 1.19 -13.38 -13.82
C SER A 155 1.85 -12.18 -14.49
N ASN A 156 2.61 -11.39 -13.75
CA ASN A 156 3.08 -10.07 -14.23
C ASN A 156 4.52 -9.74 -13.81
N VAL A 157 5.21 -10.54 -13.00
CA VAL A 157 6.57 -10.19 -12.53
C VAL A 157 7.64 -10.76 -13.47
N LYS A 158 8.38 -9.86 -14.13
CA LYS A 158 9.52 -10.19 -14.99
C LYS A 158 10.73 -10.63 -14.18
N LYS A 159 11.00 -9.95 -13.07
CA LYS A 159 12.19 -10.18 -12.24
C LYS A 159 12.04 -9.60 -10.84
N ILE A 160 12.68 -10.25 -9.87
CA ILE A 160 12.81 -9.73 -8.50
C ILE A 160 14.26 -9.29 -8.28
N VAL A 161 14.45 -8.05 -7.85
CA VAL A 161 15.76 -7.52 -7.43
C VAL A 161 15.81 -7.52 -5.90
N LEU A 162 16.76 -8.24 -5.34
CA LEU A 162 16.81 -8.57 -3.92
C LEU A 162 17.81 -7.68 -3.17
N VAL A 163 17.40 -7.15 -2.02
CA VAL A 163 18.24 -6.35 -1.13
C VAL A 163 18.13 -6.82 0.33
N GLY A 164 19.14 -6.49 1.13
CA GLY A 164 19.10 -6.72 2.57
C GLY A 164 19.22 -8.19 2.99
N LYS A 165 18.99 -8.45 4.28
CA LYS A 165 19.25 -9.75 4.93
C LYS A 165 18.33 -10.87 4.46
N ALA A 166 17.10 -10.55 4.08
CA ALA A 166 16.10 -11.52 3.62
C ALA A 166 16.33 -11.99 2.17
N ALA A 167 17.30 -11.42 1.43
CA ALA A 167 17.53 -11.75 0.02
C ALA A 167 17.62 -13.26 -0.24
N GLY A 168 18.36 -14.00 0.59
CA GLY A 168 18.51 -15.46 0.44
C GLY A 168 17.19 -16.23 0.59
N ILE A 169 16.41 -15.92 1.63
CA ILE A 169 15.12 -16.58 1.91
C ILE A 169 14.12 -16.29 0.79
N ILE A 170 14.06 -15.05 0.31
CA ILE A 170 13.18 -14.65 -0.79
C ILE A 170 13.61 -15.32 -2.10
N ALA A 171 14.92 -15.39 -2.38
CA ALA A 171 15.44 -16.09 -3.55
C ALA A 171 15.05 -17.57 -3.56
N GLU A 172 15.15 -18.23 -2.40
CA GLU A 172 14.75 -19.63 -2.24
C GLU A 172 13.25 -19.82 -2.47
N ALA A 173 12.41 -18.94 -1.90
CA ALA A 173 10.96 -19.00 -2.04
C ALA A 173 10.49 -18.88 -3.50
N PHE A 174 11.21 -18.14 -4.33
CA PHE A 174 10.88 -17.93 -5.76
C PHE A 174 11.77 -18.71 -6.73
N SER A 175 12.60 -19.62 -6.23
CA SER A 175 13.44 -20.48 -7.07
C SER A 175 12.58 -21.30 -8.05
N GLY A 176 12.87 -21.19 -9.35
CA GLY A 176 12.09 -21.84 -10.41
C GLY A 176 10.72 -21.21 -10.68
N VAL A 177 10.36 -20.11 -10.02
CA VAL A 177 9.10 -19.38 -10.23
C VAL A 177 9.33 -18.11 -11.04
N VAL A 178 10.21 -17.22 -10.55
CA VAL A 178 10.57 -15.95 -11.19
C VAL A 178 12.07 -15.73 -11.04
N PRO A 179 12.77 -15.20 -12.07
CA PRO A 179 14.19 -14.88 -11.96
C PRO A 179 14.46 -13.88 -10.83
N THR A 180 15.51 -14.12 -10.05
CA THR A 180 15.95 -13.22 -8.98
C THR A 180 17.38 -12.71 -9.23
N GLN A 181 17.69 -11.52 -8.72
CA GLN A 181 19.05 -10.96 -8.78
C GLN A 181 19.35 -10.15 -7.53
N ASN A 182 20.47 -10.46 -6.87
CA ASN A 182 20.92 -9.71 -5.70
C ASN A 182 21.48 -8.33 -6.10
N ALA A 183 21.15 -7.33 -5.31
CA ALA A 183 21.72 -5.99 -5.32
C ALA A 183 22.39 -5.70 -3.96
N ARG A 184 23.35 -4.78 -3.94
CA ARG A 184 24.10 -4.46 -2.72
C ARG A 184 23.30 -3.56 -1.79
N ASP A 185 22.54 -2.65 -2.37
CA ASP A 185 21.78 -1.59 -1.72
C ASP A 185 20.61 -1.16 -2.60
N ILE A 186 19.77 -0.24 -2.10
CA ILE A 186 18.60 0.24 -2.83
C ILE A 186 18.99 1.00 -4.12
N TYR A 187 20.14 1.69 -4.13
CA TYR A 187 20.61 2.44 -5.30
C TYR A 187 20.97 1.50 -6.45
N SER A 188 21.76 0.46 -6.16
CA SER A 188 22.10 -0.57 -7.13
C SER A 188 20.89 -1.40 -7.53
N ALA A 189 19.92 -1.61 -6.63
CA ALA A 189 18.68 -2.30 -6.97
C ALA A 189 17.84 -1.53 -7.99
N VAL A 190 17.68 -0.21 -7.78
CA VAL A 190 16.99 0.70 -8.72
C VAL A 190 17.71 0.73 -10.06
N GLN A 191 19.04 0.80 -10.06
CA GLN A 191 19.83 0.78 -11.30
C GLN A 191 19.67 -0.54 -12.07
N ILE A 192 19.76 -1.69 -11.38
CA ILE A 192 19.58 -3.02 -11.98
C ILE A 192 18.17 -3.15 -12.54
N ALA A 193 17.14 -2.74 -11.80
CA ALA A 193 15.76 -2.79 -12.25
C ALA A 193 15.55 -1.93 -13.50
N PHE A 194 16.04 -0.69 -13.49
CA PHE A 194 15.91 0.20 -14.65
C PHE A 194 16.64 -0.32 -15.89
N GLN A 195 17.86 -0.87 -15.75
CA GLN A 195 18.61 -1.44 -16.87
C GLN A 195 17.95 -2.66 -17.52
N LEU A 196 17.11 -3.38 -16.77
CA LEU A 196 16.39 -4.56 -17.23
C LEU A 196 14.96 -4.23 -17.69
N ALA A 197 14.47 -3.04 -17.37
CA ALA A 197 13.14 -2.57 -17.73
C ALA A 197 13.08 -2.16 -19.21
N GLN A 198 11.88 -2.26 -19.77
CA GLN A 198 11.54 -1.77 -21.10
C GLN A 198 10.42 -0.75 -20.99
N SER A 199 10.27 0.12 -21.99
CA SER A 199 9.14 1.06 -22.06
C SER A 199 7.80 0.32 -21.89
N GLY A 200 6.96 0.79 -20.97
CA GLY A 200 5.72 0.13 -20.55
C GLY A 200 5.83 -0.75 -19.30
N ASP A 201 7.04 -1.01 -18.82
CA ASP A 201 7.28 -1.73 -17.56
C ASP A 201 7.16 -0.80 -16.35
N VAL A 202 6.95 -1.43 -15.18
CA VAL A 202 6.92 -0.77 -13.89
C VAL A 202 8.04 -1.31 -12.99
N VAL A 203 8.80 -0.41 -12.38
CA VAL A 203 9.71 -0.71 -11.28
C VAL A 203 9.02 -0.41 -9.96
N LEU A 204 8.76 -1.46 -9.18
CA LEU A 204 8.02 -1.38 -7.91
C LEU A 204 8.95 -1.69 -6.73
N LEU A 205 9.11 -0.74 -5.81
CA LEU A 205 9.65 -1.04 -4.48
C LEU A 205 8.52 -1.55 -3.58
N SER A 206 8.39 -2.86 -3.38
CA SER A 206 7.47 -3.46 -2.41
C SER A 206 8.21 -4.54 -1.62
N PRO A 207 8.85 -4.18 -0.50
CA PRO A 207 9.95 -4.96 0.08
C PRO A 207 9.53 -6.28 0.74
N GLY A 208 8.30 -6.39 1.24
CA GLY A 208 7.81 -7.56 2.00
C GLY A 208 8.50 -7.76 3.35
N CYS A 209 9.44 -6.87 3.71
CA CYS A 209 10.30 -6.94 4.88
C CYS A 209 10.40 -5.58 5.56
N ALA A 210 10.72 -5.59 6.86
CA ALA A 210 11.08 -4.38 7.58
C ALA A 210 12.42 -3.80 7.07
N SER A 211 12.65 -2.51 7.28
CA SER A 211 13.84 -1.81 6.77
C SER A 211 15.03 -1.77 7.73
N PHE A 212 14.85 -2.23 8.98
CA PHE A 212 15.79 -2.04 10.09
C PHE A 212 17.15 -2.71 9.95
N ASP A 213 17.38 -3.49 8.89
CA ASP A 213 18.70 -4.02 8.58
C ASP A 213 19.59 -3.03 7.83
N GLN A 214 19.01 -2.05 7.14
CA GLN A 214 19.73 -1.08 6.30
C GLN A 214 19.33 0.39 6.53
N PHE A 215 18.19 0.65 7.18
CA PHE A 215 17.61 1.99 7.40
C PHE A 215 16.97 2.12 8.78
N GLU A 216 16.76 3.34 9.29
CA GLU A 216 16.11 3.55 10.58
C GLU A 216 14.60 3.28 10.54
N ASN A 217 13.96 3.46 9.39
CA ASN A 217 12.51 3.27 9.19
C ASN A 217 12.18 3.08 7.70
N PHE A 218 10.91 2.87 7.36
CA PHE A 218 10.51 2.60 5.97
C PHE A 218 10.48 3.89 5.14
N GLU A 219 10.29 5.04 5.78
CA GLU A 219 10.31 6.36 5.16
C GLU A 219 11.71 6.69 4.62
N GLU A 220 12.77 6.39 5.37
CA GLU A 220 14.16 6.52 4.90
C GLU A 220 14.46 5.65 3.69
N ARG A 221 14.02 4.38 3.71
CA ARG A 221 14.16 3.48 2.56
C ARG A 221 13.41 4.02 1.34
N GLY A 222 12.20 4.54 1.52
CA GLY A 222 11.40 5.16 0.47
C GLY A 222 12.07 6.42 -0.10
N LYS A 223 12.62 7.29 0.76
CA LYS A 223 13.39 8.47 0.34
C LYS A 223 14.65 8.08 -0.44
N ALA A 224 15.36 7.04 0.00
CA ALA A 224 16.55 6.54 -0.70
C ALA A 224 16.20 5.98 -2.09
N PHE A 225 15.06 5.29 -2.23
CA PHE A 225 14.54 4.87 -3.53
C PHE A 225 14.24 6.06 -4.46
N LYS A 226 13.54 7.09 -3.97
CA LYS A 226 13.29 8.32 -4.75
C LYS A 226 14.58 9.03 -5.14
N ALA A 227 15.56 9.09 -4.23
CA ALA A 227 16.87 9.67 -4.50
C ALA A 227 17.64 8.89 -5.57
N ALA A 228 17.55 7.56 -5.57
CA ALA A 228 18.17 6.70 -6.59
C ALA A 228 17.58 6.97 -7.99
N ILE A 229 16.26 7.11 -8.09
CA ILE A 229 15.57 7.43 -9.36
C ILE A 229 15.98 8.83 -9.85
N ALA A 230 15.99 9.82 -8.96
CA ALA A 230 16.43 11.17 -9.30
C ALA A 230 17.88 11.21 -9.82
N ASN A 231 18.75 10.35 -9.28
CA ASN A 231 20.13 10.22 -9.75
C ASN A 231 20.20 9.60 -11.15
N LEU A 232 19.41 8.55 -11.44
CA LEU A 232 19.33 7.96 -12.80
C LEU A 232 18.94 9.01 -13.85
N LYS A 233 17.92 9.83 -13.54
CA LYS A 233 17.44 10.89 -14.43
C LYS A 233 18.53 11.90 -14.80
N ARG A 234 19.34 12.31 -13.81
CA ARG A 234 20.46 13.24 -14.04
C ARG A 234 21.57 12.64 -14.89
N THR A 235 21.80 11.33 -14.81
CA THR A 235 22.83 10.66 -15.60
C THR A 235 22.39 10.31 -17.02
N ALA A 236 21.08 10.28 -17.28
CA ALA A 236 20.50 10.04 -18.60
C ALA A 236 20.28 11.33 -19.42
N SER A 237 20.36 12.51 -18.77
CA SER A 237 20.29 13.84 -19.39
C SER A 237 21.67 14.35 -19.78
#